data_AF-A0A2E1XMF8-F1
#
_entry.id   AF-A0A2E1XMF8-F1
#
_cell.length_a   1.000
_cell.length_b   1.000
_cell.length_c   1.000
_cell.angle_alpha   90.00
_cell.angle_beta   90.00
_cell.angle_gamma   90.00
#
_symmetry.space_group_name_H-M   'P 1'
#
loop_
_entity.id
_entity.type
_entity.pdbx_description
1 polymer ?
#
loop_
_entity_poly.entity_id
_entity_poly.type
_entity_poly.pdbx_seq_one_letter_code
_entity_poly.pdbx_strand_id
1 'polypeptide(L)'
;MVYNNKVLLGITLVIILNFNSCKKYEENPSFVILPKNSRLIGEWEIIRIEGESVETYFNNLYSGNTYNGALLYFNKINWIWDFEKDQDLDQDIQFIYSYTNTNYYGNTNSFTDTVSQKISMTWEWEDHKREIEIEQSNYYQTIRNDYEILKLTNSEMKLKDENNVEWEFEKL
;
A
#
# COMPACT_ATOMS: atom_id res chain seq x y z
N MET A 1 58.32 -39.99 -13.20
CA MET A 1 58.92 -38.96 -14.07
C MET A 1 57.98 -37.75 -13.99
N VAL A 2 58.39 -36.72 -13.25
CA VAL A 2 57.56 -35.57 -12.87
C VAL A 2 57.77 -34.46 -13.91
N TYR A 3 56.70 -33.94 -14.50
CA TYR A 3 56.77 -32.81 -15.43
C TYR A 3 56.42 -31.52 -14.68
N ASN A 4 57.45 -30.72 -14.37
CA ASN A 4 57.33 -29.35 -13.89
C ASN A 4 57.52 -28.42 -15.09
N ASN A 5 56.55 -27.55 -15.39
CA ASN A 5 56.76 -26.38 -16.24
C ASN A 5 56.20 -25.14 -15.54
N LYS A 6 57.11 -24.30 -15.02
CA LYS A 6 56.85 -22.89 -14.76
C LYS A 6 57.23 -22.12 -16.00
N VAL A 7 56.35 -21.33 -16.60
CA VAL A 7 56.64 -20.04 -17.28
C VAL A 7 55.33 -19.28 -17.58
N LEU A 8 55.23 -18.11 -16.95
CA LEU A 8 54.67 -16.79 -17.31
C LEU A 8 53.30 -16.59 -18.01
N LEU A 9 52.41 -15.92 -17.25
CA LEU A 9 51.83 -14.58 -17.45
C LEU A 9 51.53 -14.07 -18.88
N GLY A 10 50.25 -13.73 -19.08
CA GLY A 10 49.84 -12.49 -19.73
C GLY A 10 48.94 -12.63 -20.96
N ILE A 11 47.66 -12.26 -20.82
CA ILE A 11 47.03 -11.15 -21.56
C ILE A 11 45.59 -10.99 -21.02
N THR A 12 45.33 -9.81 -20.48
CA THR A 12 44.05 -9.26 -20.06
C THR A 12 43.07 -9.14 -21.23
N LEU A 13 41.88 -9.71 -21.10
CA LEU A 13 40.74 -9.40 -21.97
C LEU A 13 39.90 -8.31 -21.30
N VAL A 14 40.20 -7.04 -21.63
CA VAL A 14 39.31 -5.92 -21.29
C VAL A 14 38.14 -5.96 -22.27
N ILE A 15 36.99 -6.45 -21.82
CA ILE A 15 35.74 -6.33 -22.57
C ILE A 15 35.27 -4.88 -22.40
N ILE A 16 35.50 -4.06 -23.42
CA ILE A 16 34.90 -2.72 -23.51
C ILE A 16 33.41 -2.92 -23.79
N LEU A 17 32.59 -2.91 -22.74
CA LEU A 17 31.14 -2.80 -22.87
C LEU A 17 30.81 -1.38 -23.33
N ASN A 18 30.56 -1.24 -24.62
CA ASN A 18 29.96 -0.05 -25.20
C ASN A 18 28.47 0.00 -24.80
N PHE A 19 28.18 0.48 -23.60
CA PHE A 19 26.82 0.90 -23.24
C PHE A 19 26.53 2.25 -23.91
N ASN A 20 26.14 2.21 -25.18
CA ASN A 20 25.41 3.29 -25.83
C ASN A 20 23.99 2.79 -26.14
N SER A 21 23.14 2.74 -25.11
CA SER A 21 21.69 2.91 -25.26
C SER A 21 21.03 3.10 -23.88
N CYS A 22 20.06 4.01 -23.82
CA CYS A 22 19.28 4.45 -22.67
C CYS A 22 19.97 5.38 -21.67
N LYS A 23 20.07 6.64 -22.09
CA LYS A 23 19.97 7.78 -21.19
C LYS A 23 18.66 7.72 -20.40
N LYS A 24 18.75 8.10 -19.13
CA LYS A 24 17.70 8.68 -18.28
C LYS A 24 16.78 7.71 -17.52
N TYR A 25 17.33 7.13 -16.46
CA TYR A 25 16.68 7.07 -15.14
C TYR A 25 17.78 7.26 -14.07
N GLU A 26 18.34 8.47 -14.05
CA GLU A 26 18.99 8.99 -12.84
C GLU A 26 17.88 9.51 -11.92
N GLU A 27 17.31 8.62 -11.12
CA GLU A 27 16.75 8.97 -9.82
C GLU A 27 16.84 7.72 -8.97
N ASN A 28 17.94 7.67 -8.22
CA ASN A 28 18.28 6.60 -7.31
C ASN A 28 17.54 6.84 -5.99
N PRO A 29 16.52 6.06 -5.60
CA PRO A 29 16.32 5.85 -4.18
C PRO A 29 17.42 4.87 -3.77
N SER A 30 18.38 5.39 -3.00
CA SER A 30 19.44 4.66 -2.30
C SER A 30 19.15 3.16 -2.17
N PHE A 31 19.99 2.32 -2.78
CA PHE A 31 19.97 0.86 -2.66
C PHE A 31 19.41 0.41 -1.30
N VAL A 32 18.14 0.01 -1.27
CA VAL A 32 17.55 -0.54 -0.05
C VAL A 32 18.04 -1.98 0.05
N ILE A 33 19.04 -2.20 0.90
CA ILE A 33 19.68 -3.51 1.12
C ILE A 33 18.77 -4.46 1.94
N LEU A 34 17.62 -3.97 2.42
CA LEU A 34 16.67 -4.78 3.16
C LEU A 34 15.89 -5.74 2.23
N PRO A 35 15.76 -7.02 2.61
CA PRO A 35 14.87 -7.96 1.93
C PRO A 35 13.47 -7.39 1.78
N LYS A 36 12.77 -7.74 0.69
CA LYS A 36 11.43 -7.22 0.38
C LYS A 36 10.44 -7.37 1.55
N ASN A 37 10.43 -8.53 2.21
CA ASN A 37 9.59 -8.77 3.39
C ASN A 37 9.92 -7.79 4.51
N SER A 38 11.20 -7.53 4.77
CA SER A 38 11.63 -6.59 5.82
C SER A 38 11.21 -5.15 5.54
N ARG A 39 11.02 -4.77 4.27
CA ARG A 39 10.44 -3.47 3.92
C ARG A 39 8.94 -3.44 4.18
N LEU A 40 8.23 -4.49 3.77
CA LEU A 40 6.77 -4.59 3.93
C LEU A 40 6.34 -4.65 5.39
N ILE A 41 7.01 -5.45 6.22
CA ILE A 41 6.63 -5.69 7.62
C ILE A 41 6.55 -4.39 8.43
N GLY A 42 5.51 -4.25 9.26
CA GLY A 42 5.23 -3.14 10.16
C GLY A 42 3.96 -2.37 9.79
N GLU A 43 3.69 -1.32 10.55
CA GLU A 43 2.50 -0.49 10.43
C GLU A 43 2.62 0.56 9.31
N TRP A 44 1.57 0.68 8.52
CA TRP A 44 1.44 1.61 7.40
C TRP A 44 0.10 2.35 7.48
N GLU A 45 0.13 3.67 7.44
CA GLU A 45 -1.06 4.51 7.33
C GLU A 45 -1.36 4.77 5.85
N ILE A 46 -2.59 4.51 5.42
CA ILE A 46 -3.09 4.93 4.11
C ILE A 46 -3.32 6.43 4.16
N ILE A 47 -2.62 7.18 3.32
CA ILE A 47 -2.68 8.65 3.30
C ILE A 47 -3.38 9.20 2.06
N ARG A 48 -3.39 8.44 0.94
CA ARG A 48 -4.09 8.84 -0.30
C ARG A 48 -4.68 7.66 -1.04
N ILE A 49 -5.75 7.95 -1.79
CA ILE A 49 -6.41 7.05 -2.74
C ILE A 49 -6.69 7.85 -4.00
N GLU A 50 -6.31 7.36 -5.18
CA GLU A 50 -6.43 8.09 -6.46
C GLU A 50 -5.80 9.49 -6.44
N GLY A 51 -4.73 9.67 -5.65
CA GLY A 51 -4.06 10.97 -5.47
C GLY A 51 -4.82 11.99 -4.59
N GLU A 52 -5.99 11.64 -4.08
CA GLU A 52 -6.76 12.45 -3.12
C GLU A 52 -6.45 12.02 -1.68
N SER A 53 -6.64 12.90 -0.70
CA SER A 53 -6.61 12.46 0.71
C SER A 53 -7.73 11.44 0.94
N VAL A 54 -7.53 10.53 1.90
CA VAL A 54 -8.53 9.50 2.22
C VAL A 54 -9.90 10.11 2.53
N GLU A 55 -9.96 11.20 3.30
CA GLU A 55 -11.22 11.90 3.59
C GLU A 55 -11.89 12.44 2.32
N THR A 56 -11.12 13.02 1.41
CA THR A 56 -11.67 13.60 0.17
C THR A 56 -12.24 12.50 -0.71
N TYR A 57 -11.50 11.40 -0.88
CA TYR A 57 -11.93 10.24 -1.64
C TYR A 57 -13.25 9.67 -1.10
N PHE A 58 -13.34 9.43 0.22
CA PHE A 58 -14.56 8.91 0.84
C PHE A 58 -15.72 9.93 0.79
N ASN A 59 -15.46 11.21 1.00
CA ASN A 59 -16.50 12.24 0.86
C ASN A 59 -17.04 12.31 -0.57
N ASN A 60 -16.20 12.13 -1.60
CA ASN A 60 -16.62 12.07 -2.98
C ASN A 60 -17.42 10.80 -3.27
N LEU A 61 -16.94 9.63 -2.81
CA LEU A 61 -17.60 8.34 -2.98
C LEU A 61 -18.99 8.30 -2.34
N TYR A 62 -19.14 8.94 -1.18
CA TYR A 62 -20.40 9.00 -0.44
C TYR A 62 -21.17 10.32 -0.62
N SER A 63 -20.71 11.20 -1.52
CA SER A 63 -21.36 12.48 -1.79
C SER A 63 -22.79 12.26 -2.30
N GLY A 64 -23.77 12.90 -1.65
CA GLY A 64 -25.18 12.79 -2.01
C GLY A 64 -25.88 11.55 -1.46
N ASN A 65 -25.18 10.61 -0.81
CA ASN A 65 -25.83 9.55 -0.06
C ASN A 65 -26.43 10.14 1.23
N THR A 66 -27.71 9.83 1.46
CA THR A 66 -28.39 10.19 2.69
C THR A 66 -28.60 8.94 3.54
N TYR A 67 -28.08 8.92 4.76
CA TYR A 67 -28.45 7.90 5.73
C TYR A 67 -29.62 8.42 6.55
N ASN A 68 -30.81 7.83 6.39
CA ASN A 68 -32.04 8.33 7.01
C ASN A 68 -32.32 9.83 6.71
N GLY A 69 -31.98 10.31 5.51
CA GLY A 69 -32.14 11.72 5.13
C GLY A 69 -31.05 12.66 5.65
N ALA A 70 -30.02 12.14 6.32
CA ALA A 70 -28.90 12.94 6.82
C ALA A 70 -27.72 12.95 5.84
N LEU A 71 -27.12 14.12 5.61
CA LEU A 71 -25.89 14.26 4.81
C LEU A 71 -24.69 13.84 5.66
N LEU A 72 -23.87 12.93 5.14
CA LEU A 72 -22.65 12.43 5.79
C LEU A 72 -21.41 13.19 5.29
N TYR A 73 -20.47 13.43 6.20
CA TYR A 73 -19.18 14.05 5.91
C TYR A 73 -18.07 13.43 6.76
N PHE A 74 -17.06 12.82 6.15
CA PHE A 74 -15.90 12.26 6.83
C PHE A 74 -14.91 13.39 7.17
N ASN A 75 -14.77 13.68 8.47
CA ASN A 75 -13.86 14.73 8.95
C ASN A 75 -12.43 14.25 9.04
N LYS A 76 -12.22 12.98 9.41
CA LYS A 76 -10.92 12.34 9.53
C LYS A 76 -11.05 10.83 9.36
N ILE A 77 -10.11 10.22 8.65
CA ILE A 77 -9.99 8.78 8.54
C ILE A 77 -8.56 8.42 8.93
N ASN A 78 -8.42 7.53 9.91
CA ASN A 78 -7.15 6.87 10.21
C ASN A 78 -7.29 5.41 9.79
N TRP A 79 -6.47 4.97 8.83
CA TRP A 79 -6.55 3.61 8.28
C TRP A 79 -5.16 3.01 8.23
N ILE A 80 -4.93 2.05 9.13
CA ILE A 80 -3.62 1.44 9.36
C ILE A 80 -3.67 -0.03 8.96
N TRP A 81 -2.63 -0.47 8.26
CA TRP A 81 -2.35 -1.86 7.93
C TRP A 81 -1.04 -2.26 8.60
N ASP A 82 -1.05 -3.31 9.42
CA ASP A 82 0.14 -3.88 10.05
C ASP A 82 0.48 -5.24 9.44
N PHE A 83 1.55 -5.27 8.66
CA PHE A 83 2.05 -6.50 8.06
C PHE A 83 2.97 -7.23 9.05
N GLU A 84 2.53 -8.37 9.56
CA GLU A 84 3.31 -9.16 10.50
C GLU A 84 4.28 -10.12 9.82
N LYS A 85 5.25 -10.63 10.60
CA LYS A 85 6.32 -11.51 10.09
C LYS A 85 5.84 -12.89 9.70
N ASP A 86 4.75 -13.34 10.32
CA ASP A 86 4.15 -14.66 10.18
C ASP A 86 3.04 -14.72 9.13
N GLN A 87 2.93 -13.68 8.29
CA GLN A 87 1.95 -13.55 7.20
C GLN A 87 0.54 -13.18 7.67
N ASP A 88 0.39 -12.76 8.93
CA ASP A 88 -0.81 -12.08 9.40
C ASP A 88 -0.79 -10.60 8.97
N LEU A 89 -1.99 -10.07 8.71
CA LEU A 89 -2.24 -8.67 8.42
C LEU A 89 -3.39 -8.17 9.30
N ASP A 90 -3.07 -7.24 10.19
CA ASP A 90 -4.09 -6.55 10.98
C ASP A 90 -4.43 -5.20 10.36
N GLN A 91 -5.72 -4.93 10.20
CA GLN A 91 -6.24 -3.66 9.74
C GLN A 91 -6.99 -2.98 10.89
N ASP A 92 -6.62 -1.73 11.18
CA ASP A 92 -7.34 -0.85 12.10
C ASP A 92 -7.84 0.37 11.32
N ILE A 93 -9.14 0.62 11.35
CA ILE A 93 -9.75 1.77 10.71
C ILE A 93 -10.62 2.54 11.69
N GLN A 94 -10.42 3.86 11.74
CA GLN A 94 -11.22 4.79 12.52
C GLN A 94 -11.73 5.91 11.63
N PHE A 95 -13.04 6.10 11.63
CA PHE A 95 -13.71 7.20 10.96
C PHE A 95 -14.25 8.18 11.99
N ILE A 96 -13.90 9.44 11.86
CA ILE A 96 -14.57 10.56 12.53
C ILE A 96 -15.44 11.24 11.48
N TYR A 97 -16.75 11.14 11.62
CA TYR A 97 -17.69 11.66 10.63
C TYR A 97 -18.74 12.56 11.27
N SER A 98 -19.21 13.53 10.50
CA SER A 98 -20.30 14.42 10.85
C SER A 98 -21.52 14.07 10.02
N TYR A 99 -22.71 14.21 10.61
CA TYR A 99 -23.95 14.10 9.86
C TYR A 99 -24.90 15.23 10.21
N THR A 100 -25.61 15.73 9.19
CA THR A 100 -26.60 16.79 9.35
C THR A 100 -27.99 16.29 9.04
N ASN A 101 -28.95 16.58 9.91
CA ASN A 101 -30.36 16.26 9.69
C ASN A 101 -31.18 17.54 9.75
N THR A 102 -31.98 17.77 8.70
CA THR A 102 -32.95 18.87 8.65
C THR A 102 -34.32 18.32 8.97
N ASN A 103 -34.91 18.78 10.06
CA ASN A 103 -36.25 18.38 10.44
C ASN A 103 -37.33 19.06 9.57
N TYR A 104 -38.58 18.63 9.75
CA TYR A 104 -39.73 19.18 9.01
C TYR A 104 -39.89 20.71 9.11
N TYR A 105 -39.40 21.31 10.20
CA TYR A 105 -39.47 22.76 10.44
C TYR A 105 -38.28 23.53 9.84
N GLY A 106 -37.40 22.86 9.09
CA GLY A 106 -36.22 23.48 8.47
C GLY A 106 -35.05 23.72 9.43
N ASN A 107 -35.08 23.18 10.65
CA ASN A 107 -33.93 23.27 11.56
C ASN A 107 -32.94 22.18 11.22
N THR A 108 -31.69 22.59 10.94
CA THR A 108 -30.57 21.67 10.70
C THR A 108 -29.76 21.50 11.98
N ASN A 109 -29.61 20.26 12.42
CA ASN A 109 -28.68 19.88 13.48
C ASN A 109 -27.47 19.18 12.86
N SER A 110 -26.29 19.39 13.44
CA SER A 110 -25.06 18.68 13.07
C SER A 110 -24.55 17.90 14.26
N PHE A 111 -24.14 16.67 14.03
CA PHE A 111 -23.56 15.77 15.02
C PHE A 111 -22.25 15.23 14.49
N THR A 112 -21.33 14.90 15.40
CA THR A 112 -20.07 14.23 15.07
C THR A 112 -19.99 12.95 15.88
N ASP A 113 -19.55 11.88 15.24
CA ASP A 113 -19.40 10.57 15.85
C ASP A 113 -18.09 9.91 15.40
N THR A 114 -17.66 8.89 16.11
CA THR A 114 -16.46 8.11 15.81
C THR A 114 -16.78 6.63 15.81
N VAL A 115 -16.40 5.94 14.73
CA VAL A 115 -16.53 4.48 14.62
C VAL A 115 -15.16 3.88 14.32
N SER A 116 -14.88 2.73 14.92
CA SER A 116 -13.64 1.99 14.71
C SER A 116 -13.92 0.52 14.43
N GLN A 117 -13.12 -0.08 13.56
CA GLN A 117 -13.19 -1.49 13.20
C GLN A 117 -11.78 -2.08 13.11
N LYS A 118 -11.65 -3.33 13.54
CA LYS A 118 -10.44 -4.13 13.37
C LYS A 118 -10.75 -5.38 12.58
N ILE A 119 -9.87 -5.73 11.64
CA ILE A 119 -10.01 -6.91 10.78
C ILE A 119 -8.65 -7.59 10.70
N SER A 120 -8.61 -8.89 10.99
CA SER A 120 -7.42 -9.72 10.77
C SER A 120 -7.57 -10.49 9.46
N MET A 121 -6.49 -10.53 8.70
CA MET A 121 -6.36 -11.11 7.36
C MET A 121 -5.02 -11.83 7.27
N THR A 122 -4.76 -12.50 6.15
CA THR A 122 -3.44 -13.02 5.82
C THR A 122 -2.94 -12.40 4.52
N TRP A 123 -1.62 -12.35 4.34
CA TRP A 123 -1.00 -11.83 3.12
C TRP A 123 0.06 -12.78 2.57
N GLU A 124 0.16 -12.88 1.25
CA GLU A 124 1.21 -13.64 0.60
C GLU A 124 1.78 -12.95 -0.64
N TRP A 125 3.01 -13.33 -1.01
CA TRP A 125 3.67 -12.79 -2.20
C TRP A 125 3.29 -13.61 -3.42
N GLU A 126 2.71 -12.93 -4.40
CA GLU A 126 2.43 -13.50 -5.72
C GLU A 126 3.43 -13.04 -6.79
N ASP A 127 3.40 -13.76 -7.92
CA ASP A 127 4.17 -13.58 -9.16
C ASP A 127 5.53 -12.87 -9.03
N HIS A 128 6.62 -13.65 -8.97
CA HIS A 128 7.99 -13.13 -8.88
C HIS A 128 8.19 -12.07 -7.79
N LYS A 129 7.29 -12.00 -6.80
CA LYS A 129 7.21 -10.95 -5.80
C LYS A 129 6.99 -9.60 -6.46
N ARG A 130 5.92 -9.41 -7.21
CA ARG A 130 5.44 -8.06 -7.62
C ARG A 130 4.06 -7.75 -7.10
N GLU A 131 3.30 -8.78 -6.74
CA GLU A 131 1.94 -8.67 -6.26
C GLU A 131 1.88 -9.16 -4.80
N ILE A 132 0.97 -8.58 -4.02
CA ILE A 132 0.55 -9.12 -2.71
C ILE A 132 -0.89 -9.57 -2.87
N GLU A 133 -1.17 -10.83 -2.54
CA GLU A 133 -2.54 -11.29 -2.32
C GLU A 133 -2.87 -11.06 -0.84
N ILE A 134 -4.02 -10.42 -0.57
CA ILE A 134 -4.59 -10.29 0.79
C ILE A 134 -5.85 -11.15 0.85
N GLU A 135 -5.86 -12.09 1.79
CA GLU A 135 -6.98 -12.99 2.03
C GLU A 135 -7.73 -12.59 3.31
N GLN A 136 -9.03 -12.36 3.17
CA GLN A 136 -9.96 -12.25 4.28
C GLN A 136 -10.92 -13.45 4.28
N SER A 137 -10.84 -14.27 5.32
CA SER A 137 -11.69 -15.46 5.48
C SER A 137 -12.69 -15.28 6.63
N ASN A 138 -13.97 -15.60 6.36
CA ASN A 138 -15.01 -15.75 7.36
C ASN A 138 -15.70 -17.11 7.22
N TYR A 139 -16.66 -17.43 8.10
CA TYR A 139 -17.30 -18.75 8.11
C TYR A 139 -18.00 -19.15 6.79
N TYR A 140 -18.43 -18.17 5.98
CA TYR A 140 -19.20 -18.41 4.77
C TYR A 140 -18.41 -18.18 3.48
N GLN A 141 -17.35 -17.37 3.53
CA GLN A 141 -16.66 -16.89 2.35
C GLN A 141 -15.19 -16.53 2.65
N THR A 142 -14.35 -16.82 1.66
CA THR A 142 -12.99 -16.28 1.55
C THR A 142 -12.96 -15.28 0.40
N ILE A 143 -12.47 -14.08 0.67
CA ILE A 143 -12.25 -13.02 -0.31
C ILE A 143 -10.74 -12.84 -0.46
N ARG A 144 -10.25 -12.83 -1.69
CA ARG A 144 -8.85 -12.58 -2.04
C ARG A 144 -8.78 -11.34 -2.90
N ASN A 145 -7.86 -10.44 -2.60
CA ASN A 145 -7.62 -9.24 -3.37
C ASN A 145 -6.13 -9.15 -3.72
N ASP A 146 -5.84 -9.00 -5.01
CA ASP A 146 -4.48 -8.84 -5.50
C ASP A 146 -4.12 -7.36 -5.62
N TYR A 147 -2.92 -7.02 -5.15
CA TYR A 147 -2.35 -5.68 -5.20
C TYR A 147 -1.01 -5.68 -5.91
N GLU A 148 -0.91 -4.95 -7.02
CA GLU A 148 0.36 -4.68 -7.69
C GLU A 148 1.18 -3.68 -6.85
N ILE A 149 2.43 -4.02 -6.53
CA ILE A 149 3.34 -3.08 -5.87
C ILE A 149 3.97 -2.14 -6.89
N LEU A 150 3.51 -0.90 -6.89
CA LEU A 150 4.10 0.19 -7.68
C LEU A 150 5.35 0.79 -7.01
N LYS A 151 5.36 0.86 -5.67
CA LYS A 151 6.49 1.38 -4.88
C LYS A 151 6.55 0.69 -3.52
N LEU A 152 7.76 0.35 -3.06
CA LEU A 152 7.99 -0.14 -1.70
C LEU A 152 9.40 0.29 -1.22
N THR A 153 9.44 1.33 -0.40
CA THR A 153 10.67 1.81 0.27
C THR A 153 10.62 1.44 1.76
N ASN A 154 11.44 2.08 2.59
CA ASN A 154 11.36 1.91 4.05
C ASN A 154 10.30 2.80 4.71
N SER A 155 9.77 3.79 3.99
CA SER A 155 8.85 4.80 4.54
C SER A 155 7.63 5.05 3.67
N GLU A 156 7.63 4.58 2.42
CA GLU A 156 6.54 4.80 1.47
C GLU A 156 6.20 3.48 0.77
N MET A 157 4.91 3.23 0.62
CA MET A 157 4.39 2.12 -0.18
C MET A 157 3.28 2.64 -1.09
N LYS A 158 3.21 2.10 -2.31
CA LYS A 158 2.14 2.38 -3.26
C LYS A 158 1.67 1.07 -3.87
N LEU A 159 0.38 0.82 -3.74
CA LEU A 159 -0.30 -0.37 -4.25
C LEU A 159 -1.32 0.02 -5.31
N LYS A 160 -1.61 -0.89 -6.25
CA LYS A 160 -2.71 -0.75 -7.20
C LYS A 160 -3.58 -1.99 -7.14
N ASP A 161 -4.88 -1.82 -6.95
CA ASP A 161 -5.81 -2.95 -6.89
C ASP A 161 -6.30 -3.39 -8.28
N GLU A 162 -7.11 -4.45 -8.31
CA GLU A 162 -7.73 -5.00 -9.52
C GLU A 162 -8.62 -4.00 -10.29
N ASN A 163 -9.14 -2.98 -9.61
CA ASN A 163 -9.96 -1.92 -10.21
C ASN A 163 -9.10 -0.76 -10.75
N ASN A 164 -7.77 -0.90 -10.73
CA ASN A 164 -6.78 0.12 -11.04
C ASN A 164 -6.80 1.32 -10.08
N VAL A 165 -7.33 1.14 -8.86
CA VAL A 165 -7.29 2.18 -7.84
C VAL A 165 -5.92 2.17 -7.19
N GLU A 166 -5.28 3.34 -7.14
CA GLU A 166 -3.97 3.53 -6.52
C GLU A 166 -4.11 3.94 -5.04
N TRP A 167 -3.38 3.23 -4.19
CA TRP A 167 -3.35 3.41 -2.73
C TRP A 167 -1.95 3.81 -2.30
N GLU A 168 -1.81 4.93 -1.59
CA GLU A 168 -0.51 5.42 -1.09
C GLU A 168 -0.44 5.37 0.43
N PHE A 169 0.69 4.89 0.93
CA PHE A 169 0.92 4.61 2.33
C PHE A 169 2.21 5.28 2.82
N GLU A 170 2.19 5.73 4.08
CA GLU A 170 3.38 6.13 4.83
C GLU A 170 3.60 5.19 6.02
N LYS A 171 4.86 4.88 6.30
CA LYS A 171 5.22 4.01 7.43
C LYS A 171 5.18 4.77 8.75
N LEU A 172 4.67 4.15 9.80
CA LEU A 172 4.61 4.71 11.16
C LEU A 172 5.93 4.52 11.94
#